data_AF-A0ABD3HAP2-F1
#
_entry.id   AF-A0ABD3HAP2-F1
#
_cell.length_a   1.000
_cell.length_b   1.000
_cell.length_c   1.000
_cell.angle_alpha   90.00
_cell.angle_beta   90.00
_cell.angle_gamma   90.00
#
_symmetry.space_group_name_H-M   'P 1'
#
loop_
_entity.id
_entity.type
_entity.pdbx_description
1 polymer ?
#
loop_
_entity_poly.entity_id
_entity_poly.type
_entity_poly.pdbx_seq_one_letter_code
_entity_poly.pdbx_strand_id
1 'polypeptide(L)'
;MSSEGPMSEEAQMRLKKGATKGGLTRSDGTKPDVDDEEVEKKGGMSKEAQERLIEGARKGGRARAEQLGREGYQEMGRKGGLSTMHQSGEEAAREKGIQIDESKYKTKSPLSDIAKTHEEDEEAQTQDDDHKGQAKDEDRKAQANA
;
A
#
# COMPACT_ATOMS: atom_id res chain seq x y z
N MET A 1 4.42 32.08 -20.26
CA MET A 1 3.07 31.49 -20.36
C MET A 1 3.25 30.10 -20.95
N SER A 2 3.38 29.09 -20.09
CA SER A 2 3.67 27.72 -20.52
C SER A 2 2.39 27.08 -21.05
N SER A 3 2.41 26.69 -22.31
CA SER A 3 1.33 25.99 -23.01
C SER A 3 1.18 24.57 -22.44
N GLU A 4 0.06 24.30 -21.76
CA GLU A 4 -0.37 22.93 -21.48
C GLU A 4 -0.85 22.31 -22.80
N GLY A 5 0.04 21.57 -23.46
CA GLY A 5 -0.29 20.81 -24.66
C GLY A 5 -1.22 19.63 -24.36
N PRO A 6 -2.00 19.15 -25.34
CA PRO A 6 -2.87 18.00 -25.13
C PRO A 6 -2.03 16.78 -24.73
N MET A 7 -2.52 16.09 -23.71
CA MET A 7 -1.88 14.92 -23.10
C MET A 7 -1.43 13.90 -24.17
N SER A 8 -0.16 13.52 -24.15
CA SER A 8 0.46 12.56 -25.09
C SER A 8 -0.39 11.29 -25.25
N GLU A 9 -0.46 10.78 -26.49
CA GLU A 9 -1.16 9.54 -26.82
C GLU A 9 -0.64 8.35 -26.01
N GLU A 10 0.65 8.38 -25.63
CA GLU A 10 1.26 7.39 -24.74
C GLU A 10 0.69 7.48 -23.31
N ALA A 11 0.49 8.69 -22.80
CA ALA A 11 -0.13 8.91 -21.49
C ALA A 11 -1.61 8.49 -21.49
N GLN A 12 -2.33 8.75 -22.60
CA GLN A 12 -3.69 8.24 -22.81
C GLN A 12 -3.74 6.70 -22.86
N MET A 13 -2.74 6.04 -23.47
CA MET A 13 -2.63 4.57 -23.47
C MET A 13 -2.34 4.01 -22.07
N ARG A 14 -1.49 4.68 -21.28
CA ARG A 14 -1.18 4.28 -19.89
C ARG A 14 -2.42 4.35 -18.99
N LEU A 15 -3.27 5.37 -19.18
CA LEU A 15 -4.58 5.49 -18.52
C LEU A 15 -5.55 4.39 -18.96
N LYS A 16 -5.63 4.06 -20.26
CA LYS A 16 -6.52 2.99 -20.77
C LYS A 16 -6.11 1.58 -20.29
N LYS A 17 -4.82 1.34 -20.04
CA LYS A 17 -4.31 0.03 -19.58
C LYS A 17 -4.32 -0.11 -18.05
N GLY A 18 -4.57 0.96 -17.30
CA GLY A 18 -4.35 1.04 -15.85
C GLY A 18 -5.54 0.74 -14.94
N ALA A 19 -6.69 0.29 -15.45
CA ALA A 19 -7.92 0.16 -14.65
C ALA A 19 -8.52 -1.25 -14.71
N THR A 20 -7.87 -2.25 -14.10
CA THR A 20 -8.55 -3.52 -13.77
C THR A 20 -8.16 -4.00 -12.36
N LYS A 21 -8.19 -3.11 -11.38
CA LYS A 21 -8.22 -3.52 -9.97
C LYS A 21 -9.67 -3.53 -9.47
N GLY A 22 -10.45 -4.41 -10.08
CA GLY A 22 -11.87 -4.64 -9.82
C GLY A 22 -12.33 -5.73 -10.79
N GLY A 23 -13.05 -6.74 -10.30
CA GLY A 23 -13.53 -7.84 -11.13
C GLY A 23 -14.26 -7.31 -12.38
N LEU A 24 -14.19 -8.08 -13.47
CA LEU A 24 -14.76 -7.74 -14.77
C LEU A 24 -16.30 -7.83 -14.74
N THR A 25 -16.95 -7.04 -13.88
CA THR A 25 -18.41 -6.90 -13.80
C THR A 25 -18.78 -5.59 -14.45
N ARG A 26 -19.64 -5.66 -15.47
CA ARG A 26 -20.18 -4.47 -16.13
C ARG A 26 -21.07 -3.69 -15.14
N SER A 27 -21.34 -2.41 -15.42
CA SER A 27 -22.13 -1.53 -14.54
C SER A 27 -23.58 -2.00 -14.32
N ASP A 28 -24.09 -2.86 -15.19
CA ASP A 28 -25.36 -3.57 -15.10
C ASP A 28 -25.30 -4.86 -14.26
N GLY A 29 -24.13 -5.18 -13.68
CA GLY A 29 -23.91 -6.41 -12.91
C GLY A 29 -23.74 -7.66 -13.76
N THR A 30 -23.86 -7.54 -15.09
CA THR A 30 -23.71 -8.67 -16.01
C THR A 30 -22.22 -9.04 -16.10
N LYS A 31 -21.92 -10.30 -15.83
CA LYS A 31 -20.60 -10.87 -16.10
C LYS A 31 -20.52 -11.15 -17.60
N PRO A 32 -19.47 -10.72 -18.30
CA PRO A 32 -19.27 -11.15 -19.67
C PRO A 32 -19.10 -12.68 -19.69
N ASP A 33 -19.85 -13.36 -20.55
CA ASP A 33 -19.56 -14.75 -20.88
C ASP A 33 -18.23 -14.77 -21.63
N VAL A 34 -17.15 -15.08 -20.94
CA VAL A 34 -15.83 -15.25 -21.56
C VAL A 34 -15.63 -16.73 -21.78
N ASP A 35 -15.44 -17.20 -23.01
CA ASP A 35 -15.15 -18.61 -23.26
C ASP A 35 -13.80 -19.00 -22.64
N ASP A 36 -13.73 -20.18 -22.00
CA ASP A 36 -12.53 -20.62 -21.26
C ASP A 36 -11.29 -20.75 -22.17
N GLU A 37 -11.46 -20.98 -23.48
CA GLU A 37 -10.37 -20.95 -24.45
C GLU A 37 -9.77 -19.54 -24.66
N GLU A 38 -10.58 -18.48 -24.59
CA GLU A 38 -10.10 -17.10 -24.78
C GLU A 38 -9.32 -16.60 -23.55
N VAL A 39 -9.67 -17.10 -22.36
CA VAL A 39 -9.00 -16.81 -21.08
C VAL A 39 -7.57 -17.35 -21.08
N GLU A 40 -7.38 -18.63 -21.45
CA GLU A 40 -6.05 -19.27 -21.52
C GLU A 40 -5.14 -18.57 -22.55
N LYS A 41 -5.69 -18.24 -23.72
CA LYS A 41 -4.95 -17.56 -24.81
C LYS A 41 -4.48 -16.14 -24.43
N LYS A 42 -5.18 -15.47 -23.51
CA LYS A 42 -4.84 -14.14 -22.99
C LYS A 42 -4.08 -14.19 -21.66
N GLY A 43 -3.70 -15.36 -21.17
CA GLY A 43 -2.99 -15.53 -19.89
C GLY A 43 -3.86 -15.20 -18.66
N GLY A 44 -5.17 -15.35 -18.78
CA GLY A 44 -6.12 -15.20 -17.68
C GLY A 44 -6.23 -16.48 -16.83
N MET A 45 -6.69 -16.34 -15.59
CA MET A 45 -6.98 -17.48 -14.70
C MET A 45 -8.30 -18.13 -15.09
N SER A 46 -8.38 -19.46 -15.05
CA SER A 46 -9.61 -20.20 -15.35
C SER A 46 -10.79 -19.74 -14.48
N LYS A 47 -12.02 -19.85 -15.00
CA LYS A 47 -13.24 -19.50 -14.25
C LYS A 47 -13.32 -20.24 -12.91
N GLU A 48 -12.97 -21.52 -12.93
CA GLU A 48 -12.97 -22.34 -11.72
C GLU A 48 -11.96 -21.84 -10.69
N ALA A 49 -10.76 -21.44 -11.11
CA ALA A 49 -9.77 -20.84 -10.22
C ALA A 49 -10.26 -19.49 -9.65
N GLN A 50 -10.92 -18.67 -10.47
CA GLN A 50 -11.51 -17.42 -10.03
C GLN A 50 -12.62 -17.64 -8.98
N GLU A 51 -13.51 -18.60 -9.20
CA GLU A 51 -14.57 -18.96 -8.25
C GLU A 51 -14.01 -19.44 -6.92
N ARG A 52 -13.00 -20.31 -6.94
CA ARG A 52 -12.31 -20.78 -5.72
C ARG A 52 -11.66 -19.63 -4.94
N LEU A 53 -11.03 -18.68 -5.62
CA LEU A 53 -10.45 -17.49 -4.98
C LEU A 53 -11.53 -16.58 -4.36
N ILE A 54 -12.62 -16.34 -5.09
CA ILE A 54 -13.75 -15.55 -4.58
C ILE A 54 -14.36 -16.25 -3.36
N GLU A 55 -14.56 -17.56 -3.42
CA GLU A 55 -15.11 -18.33 -2.31
C GLU A 55 -14.18 -18.31 -1.09
N GLY A 56 -12.88 -18.54 -1.30
CA GLY A 56 -11.87 -18.46 -0.25
C GLY A 56 -11.83 -17.08 0.41
N ALA A 57 -11.83 -16.00 -0.38
CA ALA A 57 -11.87 -14.64 0.14
C ALA A 57 -13.15 -14.34 0.92
N ARG A 58 -14.32 -14.80 0.44
CA ARG A 58 -15.60 -14.64 1.14
C ARG A 58 -15.62 -15.42 2.46
N LYS A 59 -15.16 -16.67 2.45
CA LYS A 59 -15.07 -17.50 3.66
C LYS A 59 -14.10 -16.88 4.69
N GLY A 60 -12.91 -16.48 4.26
CA GLY A 60 -11.92 -15.83 5.14
C GLY A 60 -12.42 -14.51 5.73
N GLY A 61 -13.06 -13.67 4.90
CA GLY A 61 -13.65 -12.41 5.35
C GLY A 61 -14.77 -12.61 6.37
N ARG A 62 -15.68 -13.58 6.15
CA ARG A 62 -16.73 -13.93 7.12
C ARG A 62 -16.16 -14.46 8.43
N ALA A 63 -15.21 -15.39 8.36
CA ALA A 63 -14.55 -15.94 9.55
C ALA A 63 -13.87 -14.83 10.38
N ARG A 64 -13.19 -13.89 9.72
CA ARG A 64 -12.58 -12.75 10.40
C ARG A 64 -13.62 -11.82 11.00
N ALA A 65 -14.74 -11.58 10.30
CA ALA A 65 -15.82 -10.75 10.81
C ALA A 65 -16.50 -11.36 12.04
N GLU A 66 -16.70 -12.67 12.06
CA GLU A 66 -17.22 -13.40 13.21
C GLU A 66 -16.25 -13.37 14.40
N GLN A 67 -14.94 -13.52 14.16
CA GLN A 67 -13.92 -13.44 15.22
C GLN A 67 -13.83 -12.06 15.88
N LEU A 68 -13.91 -11.00 15.09
CA LEU A 68 -13.74 -9.63 15.57
C LEU A 68 -15.04 -9.01 16.09
N GLY A 69 -16.17 -9.40 15.50
CA GLY A 69 -17.46 -8.77 15.73
C GLY A 69 -17.44 -7.26 15.46
N ARG A 70 -18.43 -6.56 16.01
CA ARG A 70 -18.56 -5.11 15.88
C ARG A 70 -17.46 -4.36 16.62
N GLU A 71 -17.11 -4.82 17.82
CA GLU A 71 -16.15 -4.16 18.70
C GLU A 71 -14.74 -4.16 18.09
N GLY A 72 -14.27 -5.29 17.56
CA GLY A 72 -12.93 -5.37 16.96
C GLY A 72 -12.74 -4.40 15.80
N TYR A 73 -13.75 -4.26 14.92
CA TYR A 73 -13.71 -3.26 13.85
C TYR A 73 -13.86 -1.83 14.35
N GLN A 74 -14.65 -1.61 15.41
CA GLN A 74 -14.78 -0.29 16.02
C GLN A 74 -13.45 0.20 16.60
N GLU A 75 -12.72 -0.65 17.32
CA GLU A 75 -11.42 -0.30 17.89
C GLU A 75 -10.35 -0.10 16.81
N MET A 76 -10.33 -0.95 15.76
CA MET A 76 -9.45 -0.71 14.59
C MET A 76 -9.78 0.61 13.88
N GLY A 77 -11.06 0.92 13.71
CA GLY A 77 -11.51 2.16 13.10
C GLY A 77 -11.16 3.38 13.96
N ARG A 78 -11.29 3.29 15.29
CA ARG A 78 -10.85 4.33 16.23
C ARG A 78 -9.36 4.60 16.09
N LYS A 79 -8.53 3.54 16.09
CA LYS A 79 -7.08 3.66 15.90
C LYS A 79 -6.75 4.30 14.55
N GLY A 80 -7.33 3.79 13.46
CA GLY A 80 -7.10 4.32 12.12
C GLY A 80 -7.52 5.78 11.95
N GLY A 81 -8.66 6.18 12.55
CA GLY A 81 -9.16 7.55 12.49
C GLY A 81 -8.35 8.58 13.28
N LEU A 82 -7.45 8.13 14.15
CA LEU A 82 -6.52 9.00 14.89
C LEU A 82 -5.19 9.21 14.18
N SER A 83 -4.87 8.38 13.18
CA SER A 83 -3.61 8.49 12.44
C SER A 83 -3.56 9.79 11.65
N THR A 84 -2.42 10.47 11.70
CA THR A 84 -2.14 11.66 10.88
C THR A 84 -1.05 11.33 9.85
N MET A 85 -0.66 12.29 9.00
CA MET A 85 0.43 12.04 8.06
C MET A 85 1.79 11.80 8.73
N HIS A 86 1.99 12.36 9.93
CA HIS A 86 3.27 12.37 10.62
C HIS A 86 3.28 11.48 11.88
N GLN A 87 2.12 10.96 12.28
CA GLN A 87 1.98 10.15 13.50
C GLN A 87 1.08 8.95 13.25
N SER A 88 1.44 7.83 13.87
CA SER A 88 0.59 6.64 13.84
C SER A 88 -0.66 6.83 14.70
N GLY A 89 -1.73 6.10 14.38
CA GLY A 89 -2.94 6.09 15.20
C GLY A 89 -2.72 5.60 16.64
N GLU A 90 -1.65 4.81 16.88
CA GLU A 90 -1.27 4.36 18.23
C GLU A 90 -0.66 5.49 19.06
N GLU A 91 0.31 6.17 18.46
CA GLU A 91 1.04 7.29 19.07
C GLU A 91 0.09 8.45 19.36
N ALA A 92 -0.73 8.82 18.38
CA ALA A 92 -1.74 9.87 18.54
C ALA A 92 -2.80 9.52 19.60
N ALA A 93 -3.15 8.24 19.75
CA ALA A 93 -4.05 7.82 20.82
C ALA A 93 -3.41 7.96 22.20
N ARG A 94 -2.13 7.58 22.33
CA ARG A 94 -1.36 7.74 23.57
C ARG A 94 -1.22 9.20 23.97
N GLU A 95 -0.87 10.07 23.03
CA GLU A 95 -0.73 11.52 23.25
C GLU A 95 -2.06 12.15 23.72
N LYS A 96 -3.17 11.77 23.09
CA LYS A 96 -4.51 12.30 23.42
C LYS A 96 -5.16 11.61 24.62
N GLY A 97 -4.49 10.64 25.24
CA GLY A 97 -5.03 9.85 26.35
C GLY A 97 -6.25 8.98 25.97
N ILE A 98 -6.39 8.64 24.69
CA ILE A 98 -7.47 7.79 24.19
C ILE A 98 -7.07 6.33 24.42
N GLN A 99 -7.83 5.62 25.25
CA GLN A 99 -7.64 4.18 25.47
C GLN A 99 -8.17 3.39 24.27
N ILE A 100 -7.30 2.59 23.64
CA ILE A 100 -7.64 1.68 22.54
C ILE A 100 -7.36 0.26 23.00
N ASP A 101 -8.37 -0.61 22.94
CA ASP A 101 -8.20 -2.03 23.28
C ASP A 101 -7.76 -2.82 22.05
N GLU A 102 -6.44 -2.98 21.91
CA GLU A 102 -5.87 -3.74 20.80
C GLU A 102 -6.16 -5.23 20.86
N SER A 103 -6.51 -5.76 22.04
CA SER A 103 -6.79 -7.18 22.22
C SER A 103 -8.07 -7.61 21.51
N LYS A 104 -8.96 -6.67 21.17
CA LYS A 104 -10.19 -6.90 20.41
C LYS A 104 -9.96 -7.23 18.94
N TYR A 105 -8.76 -6.95 18.41
CA TYR A 105 -8.48 -7.20 16.99
C TYR A 105 -7.09 -7.79 16.69
N LYS A 106 -6.10 -7.63 17.57
CA LYS A 106 -4.81 -8.32 17.43
C LYS A 106 -4.93 -9.76 17.94
N THR A 107 -4.34 -10.70 17.20
CA THR A 107 -4.25 -12.09 17.64
C THR A 107 -3.09 -12.24 18.62
N LYS A 108 -3.32 -12.91 19.75
CA LYS A 108 -2.25 -13.30 20.69
C LYS A 108 -1.54 -14.53 20.14
N SER A 109 -0.68 -14.35 19.14
CA SER A 109 0.20 -15.42 18.65
C SER A 109 1.57 -15.27 19.32
N PRO A 110 2.31 -16.37 19.57
CA PRO A 110 3.65 -16.28 20.14
C PRO A 110 4.64 -15.46 19.28
N LEU A 111 4.29 -15.17 18.02
CA LEU A 111 5.06 -14.31 17.12
C LEU A 111 4.81 -12.81 17.35
N SER A 112 3.73 -12.41 18.02
CA SER A 112 3.41 -10.98 18.21
C SER A 112 4.36 -10.28 19.18
N ASP A 113 4.97 -11.04 20.10
CA ASP A 113 5.89 -10.48 21.10
C ASP A 113 7.30 -10.27 20.50
N ILE A 114 7.71 -11.12 19.56
CA ILE A 114 9.00 -11.03 18.86
C ILE A 114 9.04 -9.80 17.94
N ALA A 115 7.91 -9.40 17.35
CA ALA A 115 7.86 -8.23 16.47
C ALA A 115 8.03 -6.88 17.20
N LYS A 116 7.73 -6.81 18.49
CA LYS A 116 7.80 -5.56 19.28
C LYS A 116 9.22 -5.20 19.70
N THR A 117 10.14 -6.16 19.72
CA THR A 117 11.50 -5.96 20.25
C THR A 117 12.44 -5.24 19.28
N HIS A 118 11.95 -4.74 18.14
CA HIS A 118 12.77 -4.13 17.09
C HIS A 118 12.42 -2.66 16.77
N GLU A 119 11.47 -2.06 17.50
CA GLU A 119 11.02 -0.68 17.26
C GLU A 119 11.60 0.38 18.24
N GLU A 120 12.43 -0.02 19.22
CA GLU A 120 12.93 0.91 20.27
C GLU A 120 14.33 1.52 19.99
N ASP A 121 15.01 1.19 18.89
CA ASP A 121 16.42 1.60 18.66
C ASP A 121 16.68 2.56 17.46
N GLU A 122 15.66 3.15 16.85
CA GLU A 122 15.86 4.14 15.76
C GLU A 122 15.52 5.57 16.22
N GLU A 123 16.13 6.03 17.31
CA GLU A 123 16.46 7.45 17.45
C GLU A 123 17.69 7.76 16.58
N ALA A 124 17.51 7.71 15.26
CA ALA A 124 18.50 8.26 14.34
C ALA A 124 18.52 9.79 14.52
N GLN A 125 19.48 10.26 15.32
CA GLN A 125 19.91 11.64 15.33
C GLN A 125 20.20 12.07 13.88
N THR A 126 19.31 12.84 13.27
CA THR A 126 19.61 13.55 12.03
C THR A 126 20.61 14.65 12.38
N GLN A 127 21.90 14.34 12.27
CA GLN A 127 22.94 15.35 12.23
C GLN A 127 22.86 16.00 10.86
N ASP A 128 22.38 17.25 10.85
CA ASP A 128 22.40 18.16 9.71
C ASP A 128 23.86 18.47 9.32
N ASP A 129 24.52 17.57 8.60
CA ASP A 129 25.83 17.82 8.02
C ASP A 129 25.68 18.48 6.64
N ASP A 130 25.59 19.81 6.67
CA ASP A 130 25.75 20.75 5.56
C ASP A 130 26.95 20.39 4.65
N HIS A 131 26.73 19.54 3.63
CA HIS A 131 27.70 19.38 2.55
C HIS A 131 27.53 20.49 1.51
N LYS A 132 28.08 21.66 1.88
CA LYS A 132 28.37 22.77 0.98
C LYS A 132 29.50 22.38 0.01
N GLY A 133 29.15 21.63 -1.04
CA GLY A 133 30.05 21.33 -2.16
C GLY A 133 30.12 22.52 -3.13
N GLN A 134 31.07 23.42 -2.91
CA GLN A 134 31.33 24.57 -3.78
C GLN A 134 31.82 24.12 -5.16
N ALA A 135 31.19 24.67 -6.19
CA ALA A 135 31.68 24.70 -7.55
C ALA A 135 33.12 25.27 -7.60
N LYS A 136 34.01 24.59 -8.33
CA LYS A 136 35.15 25.19 -9.02
C LYS A 136 35.37 24.46 -10.33
N ASP A 137 34.71 24.96 -11.37
CA ASP A 137 35.24 24.93 -12.72
C ASP A 137 36.57 25.71 -12.77
N GLU A 138 37.33 25.43 -13.84
CA GLU A 138 38.47 26.22 -14.34
C GLU A 138 39.77 26.07 -13.54
N ASP A 139 40.73 25.30 -14.06
CA ASP A 139 41.67 25.85 -15.04
C ASP A 139 42.83 24.87 -15.33
N ARG A 140 43.09 24.72 -16.63
CA ARG A 140 44.42 24.69 -17.27
C ARG A 140 45.42 23.62 -16.83
N LYS A 141 45.68 22.65 -17.71
CA LYS A 141 46.62 22.76 -18.85
C LYS A 141 48.04 22.33 -18.44
N ALA A 142 48.49 21.35 -19.20
CA ALA A 142 49.87 21.06 -19.55
C ALA A 142 50.74 20.29 -18.56
N GLN A 143 51.54 19.43 -19.21
CA GLN A 143 52.82 18.88 -18.79
C GLN A 143 52.75 17.76 -17.75
N ALA A 144 53.52 16.70 -17.83
CA ALA A 144 54.48 16.20 -18.81
C ALA A 144 55.01 14.88 -18.20
N ASN A 145 55.49 13.97 -19.07
CA ASN A 145 56.30 12.79 -18.74
C ASN A 145 55.49 11.64 -18.06
N ALA A 146 55.45 10.42 -18.57
CA ALA A 146 56.29 9.72 -19.55
C ALA A 146 55.46 8.63 -20.26
#